data_AF-A0A7V8QRZ0-F1
#
_entry.id   AF-A0A7V8QRZ0-F1
#
_cell.length_a   1.000
_cell.length_b   1.000
_cell.length_c   1.000
_cell.angle_alpha   90.00
_cell.angle_beta   90.00
_cell.angle_gamma   90.00
#
_symmetry.space_group_name_H-M   'P 1'
#
loop_
_entity.id
_entity.type
_entity.pdbx_description
1 polymer ?
#
loop_
_entity_poly.entity_id
_entity_poly.type
_entity_poly.pdbx_seq_one_letter_code
_entity_poly.pdbx_strand_id
1 'polypeptide(L)' 'MKPDIFLKEFLKKKIGAKKINSIKNIDLISSGILDSLDVVTLSILIKKKYKVNINISTEKSLLIFRSYNKLIKEISKNAK' A
#
# COMPACT_ATOMS: atom_id res chain seq x y z
N MET A 1 9.63 12.16 1.07
CA MET A 1 9.96 10.74 0.76
C MET A 1 8.98 10.19 -0.27
N LYS A 2 9.47 9.66 -1.40
CA LYS A 2 8.62 9.18 -2.51
C LYS A 2 7.67 8.04 -2.07
N PRO A 3 6.41 8.00 -2.54
CA PRO A 3 5.45 6.95 -2.20
C PRO A 3 5.95 5.53 -2.48
N ASP A 4 6.69 5.33 -3.58
CA ASP A 4 7.32 4.06 -3.93
C ASP A 4 8.28 3.55 -2.84
N ILE A 5 9.18 4.42 -2.36
CA ILE A 5 10.14 4.08 -1.31
C ILE A 5 9.40 3.75 -0.02
N PHE A 6 8.36 4.53 0.33
CA PHE A 6 7.57 4.28 1.54
C PHE A 6 6.90 2.92 1.51
N LEU A 7 6.26 2.57 0.39
CA LEU A 7 5.54 1.32 0.26
C LEU A 7 6.50 0.13 0.22
N LYS A 8 7.66 0.28 -0.45
CA LYS A 8 8.73 -0.74 -0.43
C LYS A 8 9.23 -0.99 0.98
N GLU A 9 9.53 0.05 1.74
CA GLU A 9 10.05 -0.09 3.10
C GLU A 9 9.02 -0.75 4.04
N PHE A 10 7.74 -0.39 3.91
CA PHE A 10 6.67 -1.06 4.66
C PHE A 10 6.61 -2.57 4.33
N LEU A 11 6.55 -2.91 3.04
CA LEU A 11 6.41 -4.29 2.60
C LEU A 11 7.67 -5.12 2.87
N LYS A 12 8.88 -4.54 2.75
CA LYS A 12 10.15 -5.21 3.10
C LYS A 12 10.16 -5.70 4.54
N LYS A 13 9.59 -4.93 5.47
CA LYS A 13 9.48 -5.33 6.88
C LYS A 13 8.56 -6.54 7.08
N LYS A 14 7.58 -6.74 6.19
CA LYS A 14 6.62 -7.85 6.23
C LYS A 14 7.15 -9.12 5.53
N ILE A 15 7.64 -9.01 4.30
CA ILE A 15 7.96 -10.17 3.45
C ILE A 15 9.47 -10.44 3.31
N GLY A 16 10.31 -9.55 3.86
CA GLY A 16 11.75 -9.57 3.69
C GLY A 16 12.23 -8.98 2.36
N ALA A 17 13.47 -8.50 2.33
CA ALA A 17 14.04 -7.80 1.17
C ALA A 17 14.10 -8.67 -0.11
N LYS A 18 14.22 -10.00 0.02
CA LYS A 18 14.36 -10.93 -1.11
C LYS A 18 13.11 -11.05 -1.98
N LYS A 19 11.92 -10.73 -1.46
CA LYS A 19 10.63 -10.89 -2.17
C LYS A 19 10.07 -9.59 -2.75
N ILE A 20 10.74 -8.45 -2.54
CA ILE A 20 10.21 -7.13 -2.89
C ILE A 20 10.16 -6.84 -4.41
N ASN A 21 10.93 -7.57 -5.22
CA ASN A 21 10.89 -7.38 -6.66
C ASN A 21 9.66 -8.03 -7.30
N SER A 22 9.13 -9.10 -6.67
CA SER A 22 7.99 -9.86 -7.18
C SER A 22 6.64 -9.19 -6.88
N ILE A 23 6.55 -8.34 -5.85
CA ILE A 23 5.27 -7.75 -5.40
C ILE A 23 4.62 -6.76 -6.38
N LYS A 24 5.35 -6.28 -7.39
CA LYS A 24 4.80 -5.31 -8.35
C LYS A 24 3.63 -5.89 -9.16
N ASN A 25 3.63 -7.20 -9.38
CA ASN A 25 2.65 -7.90 -10.22
C ASN A 25 1.74 -8.85 -9.43
N ILE A 26 1.83 -8.85 -8.09
CA ILE A 26 1.08 -9.76 -7.23
C ILE A 26 -0.08 -8.99 -6.57
N ASP A 27 -1.23 -9.66 -6.42
CA ASP A 27 -2.29 -9.17 -5.56
C ASP A 27 -1.86 -9.28 -4.09
N LEU A 28 -1.58 -8.14 -3.46
CA LEU A 28 -1.02 -8.06 -2.11
C LEU A 28 -1.96 -8.65 -1.05
N ILE A 29 -3.29 -8.59 -1.26
CA ILE A 29 -4.24 -9.14 -0.29
C ILE A 29 -4.41 -10.64 -0.53
N SER A 30 -4.67 -11.03 -1.78
CA SER A 30 -4.90 -12.45 -2.13
C SER A 30 -3.68 -13.34 -1.89
N SER A 31 -2.47 -12.76 -1.92
CA SER A 31 -1.21 -13.46 -1.59
C SER A 31 -0.89 -13.50 -0.09
N GLY A 32 -1.73 -12.91 0.77
CA GLY A 32 -1.50 -12.83 2.21
C GLY A 32 -0.36 -11.89 2.62
N ILE A 33 0.08 -11.00 1.72
CA ILE A 33 1.13 -10.01 2.01
C ILE A 33 0.57 -8.85 2.85
N LEU A 34 -0.67 -8.46 2.57
CA LEU A 34 -1.45 -7.49 3.35
C LEU A 34 -2.67 -8.19 3.92
N ASP A 35 -2.78 -8.17 5.25
CA ASP A 35 -4.00 -8.55 5.96
C ASP A 35 -4.89 -7.33 6.24
N SER A 36 -6.03 -7.55 6.89
CA SER A 36 -6.98 -6.50 7.23
C SER A 36 -6.38 -5.42 8.17
N LEU A 37 -5.54 -5.81 9.12
CA LEU A 37 -4.87 -4.88 10.04
C LEU A 37 -3.79 -4.07 9.32
N ASP A 38 -3.10 -4.69 8.36
CA ASP A 38 -2.14 -4.00 7.51
C ASP A 38 -2.83 -2.93 6.70
N VAL A 39 -3.94 -3.25 6.02
CA VAL A 39 -4.69 -2.27 5.22
C VAL A 39 -5.09 -1.06 6.06
N VAL A 40 -5.60 -1.29 7.28
CA VAL A 40 -5.93 -0.22 8.23
C VAL A 40 -4.67 0.59 8.59
N THR A 41 -3.60 -0.08 9.00
CA THR A 41 -2.33 0.56 9.41
C THR A 41 -1.76 1.41 8.27
N LEU A 42 -1.73 0.86 7.06
CA LEU A 42 -1.19 1.50 5.87
C LEU A 42 -2.01 2.73 5.49
N SER A 43 -3.34 2.67 5.60
CA SER A 43 -4.22 3.82 5.38
C SER A 43 -3.93 4.97 6.36
N ILE A 44 -3.71 4.66 7.64
CA ILE A 44 -3.37 5.66 8.67
C ILE A 44 -2.00 6.28 8.39
N LEU A 45 -1.01 5.45 8.04
CA LEU A 45 0.34 5.91 7.71
C LEU A 45 0.35 6.81 6.47
N ILE A 46 -0.41 6.45 5.43
CA ILE A 46 -0.56 7.27 4.21
C ILE A 46 -1.18 8.61 4.57
N LYS A 47 -2.26 8.63 5.36
CA LYS A 47 -2.92 9.86 5.81
C LYS A 47 -1.99 10.76 6.60
N LYS A 48 -1.23 10.18 7.54
CA LYS A 48 -0.27 10.93 8.37
C LYS A 48 0.84 11.55 7.53
N LYS A 49 1.38 10.79 6.57
CA LYS A 49 2.60 11.16 5.83
C LYS A 49 2.35 12.00 4.58
N TYR A 50 1.27 11.73 3.87
CA TYR A 50 0.96 12.33 2.56
C TYR A 50 -0.32 13.17 2.59
N LYS A 51 -1.01 13.25 3.74
CA LYS A 51 -2.33 13.90 3.88
C LYS A 51 -3.39 13.33 2.91
N VAL A 52 -3.17 12.12 2.39
CA VAL A 52 -4.10 11.40 1.51
C VAL A 52 -5.00 10.51 2.36
N ASN A 53 -6.31 10.71 2.26
CA ASN A 53 -7.29 9.87 2.96
C ASN A 53 -7.85 8.83 1.99
N ILE A 54 -7.55 7.54 2.22
CA ILE A 54 -8.09 6.42 1.45
C ILE A 54 -9.19 5.77 2.30
N ASN A 55 -10.45 5.82 1.83
CA ASN A 55 -11.59 5.28 2.57
C ASN A 55 -11.66 3.75 2.48
N ILE A 56 -11.04 3.04 3.41
CA ILE A 56 -11.00 1.57 3.46
C ILE A 56 -12.36 0.89 3.68
N SER A 57 -13.43 1.64 3.97
CA SER A 57 -14.78 1.08 4.14
C SER A 57 -15.49 0.76 2.83
N THR A 58 -14.84 1.00 1.68
CA THR A 58 -15.41 0.71 0.35
C THR A 58 -14.60 -0.36 -0.37
N GLU A 59 -15.29 -1.24 -1.09
CA GLU A 59 -14.66 -2.27 -1.92
C GLU A 59 -13.67 -1.67 -2.93
N LYS A 60 -14.05 -0.53 -3.54
CA LYS A 60 -13.20 0.20 -4.48
C LYS A 60 -11.85 0.57 -3.86
N SER A 61 -11.83 0.98 -2.60
CA SER A 61 -10.58 1.31 -1.92
C SER A 61 -9.77 0.07 -1.58
N LEU A 62 -10.39 -1.04 -1.19
CA LEU A 62 -9.70 -2.32 -0.98
C LEU A 62 -8.99 -2.80 -2.26
N LEU A 63 -9.59 -2.58 -3.44
CA LEU A 63 -8.95 -2.87 -4.74
C LEU A 63 -7.67 -2.06 -4.99
N ILE A 64 -7.51 -0.89 -4.35
CA ILE A 64 -6.28 -0.10 -4.42
C ILE A 64 -5.18 -0.78 -3.61
N PHE A 65 -5.51 -1.32 -2.43
CA PHE A 65 -4.56 -2.05 -1.58
C PHE A 65 -4.12 -3.38 -2.16
N ARG A 66 -4.89 -3.96 -3.08
CA ARG A 66 -4.48 -5.18 -3.82
C ARG A 66 -3.27 -4.96 -4.73
N SER A 67 -3.02 -3.75 -5.22
CA SER A 67 -1.97 -3.51 -6.21
C SER A 67 -0.99 -2.44 -5.76
N TYR A 68 0.28 -2.82 -5.68
CA TYR A 68 1.40 -1.92 -5.37
C TYR A 68 1.38 -0.66 -6.25
N ASN A 69 1.21 -0.83 -7.57
CA ASN A 69 1.21 0.27 -8.53
C ASN A 69 -0.01 1.19 -8.38
N LYS A 70 -1.21 0.61 -8.16
CA LYS A 70 -2.42 1.41 -7.92
C LYS A 70 -2.27 2.25 -6.66
N LEU A 71 -1.73 1.67 -5.60
CA LEU A 71 -1.53 2.35 -4.33
C LEU A 71 -0.55 3.52 -4.46
N ILE A 72 0.58 3.33 -5.15
CA ILE A 72 1.52 4.43 -5.45
C ILE A 72 0.85 5.52 -6.26
N LYS A 73 0.09 5.15 -7.29
CA LYS A 73 -0.61 6.12 -8.14
C LYS A 73 -1.63 6.92 -7.33
N GLU A 74 -2.38 6.27 -6.45
CA GLU A 74 -3.37 6.93 -5.60
C GLU A 74 -2.72 7.92 -4.64
N ILE A 75 -1.62 7.52 -3.97
CA ILE A 75 -0.87 8.41 -3.09
C ILE A 75 -0.29 9.58 -3.90
N SER A 76 0.31 9.31 -5.05
CA SER A 76 1.00 10.34 -5.85
C SER A 76 0.04 11.34 -6.48
N LYS A 77 -1.17 10.91 -6.87
CA LYS A 77 -2.21 11.77 -7.45
C LYS A 77 -2.81 12.73 -6.42
N ASN A 78 -2.93 12.28 -5.18
CA ASN A 78 -3.64 13.02 -4.14
C ASN A 78 -2.69 13.67 -3.10
N ALA A 79 -1.40 13.36 -3.14
CA ALA A 79 -0.40 14.02 -2.31
C ALA A 79 -0.30 15.49 -2.71
N LYS A 80 -0.60 16.38 -1.76
CA LYS A 80 -0.37 17.82 -1.85
C LYS A 80 0.91 18.20 -1.12
#